data_AF-A0A016S445-F1
#
_entry.id   AF-A0A016S445-F1
#
_cell.length_a   1.000
_cell.length_b   1.000
_cell.length_c   1.000
_cell.angle_alpha   90.00
_cell.angle_beta   90.00
_cell.angle_gamma   90.00
#
_symmetry.space_group_name_H-M   'P 1'
#
loop_
_entity.id
_entity.type
_entity.pdbx_description
1 polymer ?
#
loop_
_entity_poly.entity_id
_entity_poly.type
_entity_poly.pdbx_seq_one_letter_code
_entity_poly.pdbx_strand_id
1 'polypeptide(L)' 'MEMKMLRWMAGITRLDRIYDQDIRQRFGVAPITDKLHEARLRWYGHVLPAESDSSCKIGFNLGVIGKRPKGRPKQR' A
#
# COMPACT_ATOMS: atom_id res chain seq x y z
N MET A 1 -12.44 -2.77 0.41
CA MET A 1 -13.63 -2.56 -0.45
C MET A 1 -13.50 -3.28 -1.77
N GLU A 2 -12.35 -3.17 -2.44
CA GLU A 2 -12.00 -3.81 -3.72
C GLU A 2 -12.56 -5.24 -3.89
N MET A 3 -12.19 -6.21 -3.04
CA MET A 3 -12.65 -7.60 -3.21
C MET A 3 -14.13 -7.82 -2.94
N LYS A 4 -14.75 -7.03 -2.05
CA LYS A 4 -16.19 -7.12 -1.78
C LYS A 4 -17.01 -6.66 -3.00
N MET A 5 -16.55 -5.61 -3.67
CA MET A 5 -17.21 -5.11 -4.89
C MET A 5 -17.00 -6.08 -6.07
N LEU A 6 -15.78 -6.56 -6.27
CA LEU A 6 -15.48 -7.53 -7.33
C LEU A 6 -16.28 -8.83 -7.16
N ARG A 7 -16.37 -9.34 -5.92
CA ARG A 7 -17.21 -10.51 -5.61
C ARG A 7 -18.69 -10.25 -5.85
N TRP A 8 -19.21 -9.09 -5.43
CA TRP A 8 -20.61 -8.74 -5.63
C TRP A 8 -20.99 -8.60 -7.11
N MET A 9 -20.16 -7.89 -7.90
CA MET A 9 -20.38 -7.76 -9.36
C MET A 9 -20.30 -9.10 -10.10
N ALA A 10 -19.47 -10.03 -9.62
CA ALA A 10 -19.33 -11.36 -10.20
C ALA A 10 -20.39 -12.37 -9.72
N GLY A 11 -21.25 -11.99 -8.76
CA GLY A 11 -22.16 -12.91 -8.08
C GLY A 11 -21.47 -13.99 -7.25
N ILE A 12 -20.20 -13.81 -6.90
CA ILE A 12 -19.39 -14.80 -6.19
C ILE A 12 -19.65 -14.70 -4.69
N THR A 13 -20.15 -15.79 -4.12
CA THR A 13 -20.42 -15.94 -2.70
C THR A 13 -19.21 -16.57 -1.97
N ARG A 14 -19.34 -16.76 -0.65
CA ARG A 14 -18.34 -17.50 0.11
C ARG A 14 -18.39 -19.02 -0.14
N LEU A 15 -19.53 -19.55 -0.61
CA LEU A 15 -19.70 -20.99 -0.86
C LEU A 15 -18.92 -21.46 -2.07
N ASP A 16 -18.68 -20.57 -3.03
CA ASP A 16 -17.95 -20.90 -4.27
C ASP A 16 -16.47 -21.20 -4.02
N ARG A 17 -15.93 -20.82 -2.85
CA ARG A 17 -14.53 -21.06 -2.43
C ARG A 17 -13.47 -20.60 -3.45
N ILE A 18 -13.83 -19.69 -4.36
CA ILE A 18 -12.92 -19.10 -5.34
C ILE A 18 -11.93 -18.18 -4.62
N TYR A 19 -10.65 -18.29 -4.98
CA TYR A 19 -9.62 -17.44 -4.41
C TYR A 19 -9.71 -16.02 -4.94
N ASP A 20 -9.34 -15.09 -4.07
CA ASP A 20 -9.30 -13.66 -4.40
C ASP A 20 -8.34 -13.37 -5.58
N GLN A 21 -7.28 -14.15 -5.74
CA GLN A 21 -6.37 -14.04 -6.89
C GLN A 21 -7.06 -14.36 -8.23
N ASP A 22 -7.88 -15.41 -8.27
CA ASP A 22 -8.60 -15.82 -9.49
C ASP A 22 -9.63 -14.75 -9.89
N ILE A 23 -10.30 -14.16 -8.90
CA ILE A 23 -11.24 -13.05 -9.12
C ILE A 23 -10.49 -11.85 -9.72
N ARG A 24 -9.34 -11.49 -9.15
CA ARG A 24 -8.51 -10.40 -9.67
C ARG A 24 -8.03 -10.66 -11.09
N GLN A 25 -7.58 -11.87 -11.39
CA GLN A 25 -7.17 -12.26 -12.73
C GLN A 25 -8.32 -12.14 -13.73
N ARG A 26 -9.51 -12.61 -13.36
CA ARG A 26 -10.72 -12.50 -14.19
C ARG A 26 -11.10 -11.06 -14.53
N PHE A 27 -10.89 -10.13 -13.60
CA PHE A 27 -11.19 -8.70 -13.80
C PHE A 27 -9.98 -7.87 -14.26
N GLY A 28 -8.80 -8.48 -14.46
CA GLY A 28 -7.57 -7.76 -14.80
C GLY A 28 -7.11 -6.77 -13.73
N VAL A 29 -7.48 -6.99 -12.46
CA VAL A 29 -7.15 -6.09 -11.34
C VAL A 29 -5.82 -6.51 -10.72
N ALA A 30 -4.84 -5.63 -10.73
CA ALA A 30 -3.56 -5.86 -10.06
C ALA A 30 -3.72 -5.91 -8.53
N PRO A 31 -2.93 -6.75 -7.83
CA PRO A 31 -2.88 -6.73 -6.37
C PRO A 31 -2.58 -5.34 -5.80
N ILE A 32 -3.26 -4.99 -4.70
CA ILE A 32 -3.03 -3.70 -4.01
C ILE A 32 -1.58 -3.54 -3.54
N THR A 33 -0.91 -4.64 -3.21
CA THR A 33 0.51 -4.67 -2.85
C THR A 33 1.37 -4.11 -3.96
N ASP A 34 1.04 -4.40 -5.20
CA ASP A 34 1.81 -4.00 -6.37
C ASP A 34 1.61 -2.51 -6.63
N LYS A 35 0.39 -1.99 -6.43
CA LYS A 35 0.12 -0.55 -6.49
C LYS A 35 0.82 0.23 -5.39
N LEU A 36 0.88 -0.33 -4.18
CA LEU A 36 1.66 0.25 -3.09
C LEU A 36 3.15 0.25 -3.40
N HIS A 37 3.65 -0.82 -4.02
CA HIS A 37 5.04 -0.91 -4.45
C HIS A 37 5.35 0.11 -5.54
N GLU A 38 4.50 0.21 -6.56
CA GLU A 38 4.60 1.18 -7.65
C GLU A 38 4.64 2.62 -7.11
N ALA A 39 3.72 2.99 -6.20
CA ALA A 39 3.70 4.33 -5.61
C ALA A 39 4.97 4.63 -4.81
N ARG A 40 5.49 3.64 -4.06
CA ARG A 40 6.75 3.78 -3.31
C ARG A 40 7.94 3.95 -4.25
N LEU A 41 8.01 3.17 -5.33
CA LEU A 41 9.09 3.28 -6.32
C LEU A 41 9.06 4.63 -7.05
N ARG A 42 7.87 5.12 -7.41
CA ARG A 42 7.72 6.48 -7.98
C ARG A 42 8.24 7.53 -7.00
N TRP A 43 7.90 7.42 -5.72
CA TRP A 43 8.44 8.31 -4.69
C TRP A 43 9.96 8.25 -4.60
N TYR A 44 10.56 7.06 -4.57
CA TYR A 44 12.03 6.93 -4.62
C TYR A 44 12.65 7.52 -5.89
N GLY A 45 11.98 7.36 -7.03
CA GLY A 45 12.40 7.97 -8.29
C GLY A 45 12.45 9.50 -8.22
N HIS A 46 11.63 10.13 -7.37
CA HIS A 46 11.72 11.56 -7.09
C HIS A 46 12.78 11.91 -6.05
N VAL A 47 12.92 11.10 -5.00
CA VAL A 47 13.82 11.42 -3.88
C VAL A 47 15.29 11.14 -4.21
N LEU A 48 15.61 10.12 -5.00
CA LEU A 48 16.99 9.75 -5.28
C LEU A 48 17.74 10.80 -6.11
N PRO A 49 17.16 11.41 -7.17
CA PRO A 49 17.83 12.45 -7.94
C PRO A 49 17.72 13.86 -7.34
N ALA A 50 16.90 14.05 -6.30
CA ALA A 50 16.71 15.36 -5.69
C ALA A 50 18.00 15.92 -5.08
N GLU A 51 18.15 17.25 -5.12
CA GLU A 51 19.27 17.97 -4.52
C GLU A 51 19.41 17.64 -3.03
N SER A 52 20.65 17.69 -2.53
CA SER A 52 20.99 17.38 -1.12
C SER A 52 20.17 18.18 -0.12
N ASP A 53 19.87 19.43 -0.48
CA ASP A 53 19.24 20.42 0.39
C ASP A 53 17.71 20.36 0.29
N SER A 54 17.18 19.55 -0.62
CA SER A 54 15.75 19.31 -0.71
C SER A 54 15.26 18.59 0.54
N SER A 55 14.14 19.06 1.09
CA SER A 55 13.53 18.47 2.29
C SER A 55 13.28 16.97 2.16
N CYS A 56 12.92 16.50 0.96
CA CYS A 56 12.73 15.08 0.68
C CYS A 56 14.02 14.25 0.82
N LYS A 57 15.17 14.76 0.35
CA LYS A 57 16.46 14.08 0.43
C LYS A 57 17.02 14.09 1.86
N ILE A 58 16.91 15.24 2.53
CA ILE A 58 17.29 15.40 3.95
C ILE A 58 16.48 14.42 4.80
N GLY A 59 15.14 14.41 4.65
CA GLY A 59 14.26 13.53 5.41
C GLY A 59 14.51 12.05 5.14
N PHE A 60 14.83 11.66 3.91
CA PHE A 60 15.16 10.29 3.56
C PHE A 60 16.46 9.79 4.21
N ASN A 61 17.47 10.67 4.31
CA ASN A 61 18.77 10.35 4.92
C ASN A 61 18.79 10.52 6.45
N LEU A 62 17.71 11.04 7.05
CA LEU A 62 17.66 11.34 8.48
C LEU A 62 17.66 10.04 9.32
N GLY A 63 18.77 9.80 10.01
CA GLY A 63 18.85 8.77 11.04
C GLY A 63 18.25 9.27 12.36
N VAL A 64 17.01 8.90 12.67
CA VAL A 64 16.42 9.23 13.98
C VAL A 64 16.88 8.19 15.01
N ILE A 65 17.65 8.65 16.00
CA ILE A 65 18.08 7.80 17.12
C ILE A 65 16.94 7.71 18.14
N GLY A 66 16.61 6.49 18.54
CA GLY A 66 15.60 6.20 19.56
C GLY A 66 14.30 5.64 18.98
N LYS A 67 13.53 4.95 19.83
CA LYS A 67 12.23 4.39 19.46
C LYS A 67 11.14 5.38 19.85
N ARG A 68 10.15 5.58 19.00
CA ARG A 68 8.92 6.30 19.37
C ARG A 68 8.26 5.53 20.53
N PRO A 69 7.98 6.16 21.69
CA PRO A 69 7.29 5.49 22.79
C PRO A 69 5.89 5.09 22.34
N LYS A 70 5.40 3.96 22.87
CA LYS A 70 4.03 3.51 22.62
C LYS A 70 3.07 4.56 23.17
N GLY A 71 2.28 5.18 22.30
CA GLY A 71 1.27 6.15 22.70
C GLY A 71 0.20 5.52 23.60
N ARG A 72 -0.46 6.34 24.42
CA ARG A 72 -1.61 5.90 25.23
C ARG A 72 -2.79 5.56 24.30
N PRO A 73 -3.50 4.44 24.50
CA PRO A 73 -4.73 4.16 23.78
C PRO A 73 -5.75 5.28 24.01
N LYS A 74 -6.49 5.66 22.96
CA LYS A 74 -7.57 6.64 23.06
C LYS A 74 -8.65 6.08 24.00
N GLN A 75 -9.00 6.82 25.06
CA GLN A 75 -10.16 6.46 25.88
C GLN A 75 -11.44 6.72 25.06
N ARG A 76 -12.39 5.78 25.18
CA ARG A 76 -13.66 5.78 24.44
C ARG A 76 -14.69 6.64 25.15
#